data_AF-A0A667Z633-F1
#
_entry.id   AF-A0A667Z633-F1
#
_cell.length_a   1.000
_cell.length_b   1.000
_cell.length_c   1.000
_cell.angle_alpha   90.00
_cell.angle_beta   90.00
_cell.angle_gamma   90.00
#
_symmetry.space_group_name_H-M   'P 1'
#
loop_
_entity.id
_entity.type
_entity.pdbx_description
1 polymer ?
#
loop_
_entity_poly.entity_id
_entity_poly.type
_entity_poly.pdbx_seq_one_letter_code
_entity_poly.pdbx_strand_id
1 'polypeptide(L)' 'IASAGPAGLIVQVCFPGARAAVLDNLNRQREEGRLCDLSIQVQGQVFRAHRCVLAASSCY' A
#
# COMPACT_ATOMS: atom_id res chain seq x y z
N ILE A 1 38.00 11.69 9.69
CA ILE A 1 37.25 12.34 10.79
C ILE A 1 35.84 11.76 10.75
N ALA A 2 35.56 10.75 11.55
CA ALA A 2 34.25 10.10 11.62
C ALA A 2 33.39 10.89 12.60
N SER A 3 32.31 11.51 12.13
CA SER A 3 31.34 12.21 12.98
C SER A 3 30.41 11.19 13.62
N ALA A 4 30.70 10.83 14.87
CA ALA A 4 29.82 10.04 15.70
C ALA A 4 28.54 10.83 16.03
N GLY A 5 27.41 10.46 15.43
CA GLY A 5 26.08 10.88 15.88
C GLY A 5 25.70 10.15 17.17
N PRO A 6 24.76 10.69 17.97
CA PRO A 6 24.40 10.08 19.25
C PRO A 6 23.85 8.67 18.99
N ALA A 7 24.42 7.67 19.67
CA ALA A 7 23.93 6.30 19.64
C ALA A 7 22.60 6.21 20.41
N GLY A 8 21.54 6.75 19.80
CA GLY A 8 20.17 6.48 20.23
C GLY A 8 19.91 5.00 20.09
N LEU A 9 19.27 4.40 21.09
CA LEU A 9 18.94 2.97 21.14
C LEU A 9 17.94 2.65 20.02
N ILE A 10 18.42 2.27 18.83
CA ILE A 10 17.55 1.87 17.71
C ILE A 10 17.08 0.43 17.97
N VAL A 11 15.80 0.25 18.23
CA VAL A 11 15.17 -1.07 18.29
C VAL A 11 14.55 -1.37 16.92
N GLN A 12 15.12 -2.33 16.20
CA GLN A 12 14.56 -2.81 14.94
C GLN A 12 13.52 -3.90 15.22
N VAL A 13 12.29 -3.68 14.74
CA VAL A 13 11.20 -4.67 14.81
C VAL A 13 10.87 -5.11 13.39
N CYS A 14 10.66 -6.42 13.21
CA CYS A 14 10.24 -6.99 11.93
C CYS A 14 8.83 -7.59 12.07
N PHE A 15 7.98 -7.34 11.08
CA PHE A 15 6.62 -7.88 11.00
C PHE A 15 6.51 -8.81 9.78
N PRO A 16 6.96 -10.07 9.91
CA PRO A 16 6.83 -11.04 8.82
C PRO A 16 5.35 -11.20 8.45
N GLY A 17 5.04 -11.18 7.15
CA GLY A 17 3.67 -11.33 6.65
C GLY A 17 2.82 -10.06 6.62
N ALA A 18 3.25 -8.95 7.24
CA ALA A 18 2.48 -7.70 7.23
C ALA A 18 2.16 -7.20 5.81
N ARG A 19 3.11 -7.35 4.87
CA ARG A 19 2.92 -6.98 3.46
C ARG A 19 1.76 -7.75 2.82
N ALA A 20 1.69 -9.06 3.02
CA ALA A 20 0.63 -9.90 2.49
C ALA A 20 -0.72 -9.54 3.13
N ALA A 21 -0.76 -9.45 4.46
CA ALA A 21 -1.99 -9.08 5.18
C ALA A 21 -2.55 -7.71 4.76
N VAL A 22 -1.67 -6.72 4.52
CA VAL A 22 -2.08 -5.40 4.02
C VAL A 22 -2.67 -5.49 2.62
N LEU A 23 -2.00 -6.21 1.70
CA LEU A 23 -2.50 -6.38 0.33
C LEU A 23 -3.83 -7.14 0.29
N ASP A 24 -3.98 -8.20 1.08
CA ASP A 24 -5.23 -8.97 1.19
C ASP A 24 -6.38 -8.08 1.68
N ASN A 25 -6.13 -7.25 2.71
CA ASN A 25 -7.15 -6.35 3.23
C ASN A 25 -7.52 -5.24 2.21
N LEU A 26 -6.55 -4.68 1.49
CA LEU A 26 -6.80 -3.72 0.42
C LEU A 26 -7.61 -4.35 -0.73
N ASN A 27 -7.34 -5.61 -1.05
CA ASN A 27 -8.09 -6.33 -2.05
C ASN A 27 -9.55 -6.54 -1.63
N ARG A 28 -9.78 -6.95 -0.37
CA ARG A 28 -11.13 -7.12 0.18
C ARG A 28 -11.90 -5.79 0.18
N GLN A 29 -11.25 -4.70 0.59
CA GLN A 29 -11.83 -3.35 0.52
C GLN A 29 -12.23 -2.95 -0.90
N ARG A 30 -11.40 -3.29 -1.90
CA ARG A 30 -11.69 -3.06 -3.32
C ARG A 30 -12.96 -3.80 -3.77
N GLU A 31 -13.07 -5.08 -3.41
CA GLU A 31 -14.22 -5.93 -3.75
C GLU A 31 -15.51 -5.43 -3.07
N GLU A 32 -15.42 -4.97 -1.82
CA GLU A 32 -16.54 -4.41 -1.07
C GLU A 32 -16.83 -2.93 -1.41
N GLY A 33 -16.00 -2.31 -2.27
CA GLY A 33 -16.11 -0.90 -2.66
C GLY A 33 -15.85 0.10 -1.51
N ARG A 34 -15.14 -0.32 -0.46
CA ARG A 34 -14.80 0.54 0.69
C ARG A 34 -13.48 1.23 0.46
N LEU A 35 -13.38 2.48 0.93
CA LEU A 35 -12.15 3.30 0.91
C LEU A 35 -11.49 3.51 -0.47
N CYS A 36 -12.11 3.03 -1.55
CA CYS A 36 -11.69 3.30 -2.91
C CYS A 36 -11.97 4.76 -3.25
N ASP A 37 -10.91 5.48 -3.63
CA ASP A 37 -10.92 6.90 -4.02
C ASP A 37 -10.86 7.09 -5.54
N LEU A 38 -10.79 5.99 -6.30
CA LEU A 38 -10.76 5.97 -7.76
C LEU A 38 -11.81 5.01 -8.32
N SER A 39 -12.38 5.39 -9.47
CA SER A 39 -13.17 4.51 -10.32
C SER A 39 -12.70 4.63 -11.76
N ILE A 40 -12.46 3.50 -12.41
CA ILE A 40 -11.98 3.40 -13.80
C ILE A 40 -13.08 2.75 -14.62
N GLN A 41 -13.46 3.36 -15.74
CA GLN A 41 -14.40 2.78 -16.68
C GLN A 41 -13.65 2.07 -17.81
N VAL A 42 -13.98 0.79 -18.03
CA VAL A 42 -13.44 -0.01 -19.13
C VAL A 42 -14.59 -0.74 -19.79
N GLN A 43 -14.84 -0.43 -21.08
CA GLN A 43 -15.88 -1.10 -21.89
C GLN A 43 -17.26 -1.14 -21.21
N GLY A 44 -17.65 -0.06 -20.54
CA GLY A 44 -18.94 0.04 -19.85
C GLY A 44 -19.00 -0.58 -18.45
N GLN A 45 -17.92 -1.21 -17.98
CA GLN A 45 -17.80 -1.69 -16.61
C GLN A 45 -17.02 -0.70 -15.74
N VAL A 46 -17.45 -0.51 -14.50
CA VAL A 46 -16.78 0.34 -13.51
C VAL A 46 -15.93 -0.51 -12.57
N PHE A 47 -14.66 -0.19 -12.44
CA PHE A 47 -13.72 -0.80 -11.53
C PHE A 47 -13.31 0.20 -10.46
N ARG A 48 -13.64 -0.09 -9.19
CA ARG A 48 -13.17 0.70 -8.05
C ARG A 48 -11.74 0.29 -7.69
N ALA A 49 -10.92 1.25 -7.27
CA ALA A 49 -9.54 1.01 -6.89
C ALA A 49 -9.05 2.05 -5.87
N HIS A 50 -7.87 1.78 -5.31
CA HIS A 50 -7.11 2.72 -4.49
C HIS A 50 -6.00 3.34 -5.35
N ARG A 51 -5.94 4.66 -5.44
CA ARG A 51 -4.93 5.36 -6.28
C ARG A 51 -3.49 4.99 -5.90
N CYS A 52 -3.21 4.94 -4.60
CA CYS A 52 -1.87 4.63 -4.10
C CYS A 52 -1.39 3.24 -4.51
N VAL A 53 -2.30 2.26 -4.55
CA VAL A 53 -1.97 0.88 -4.93
C VAL A 53 -1.63 0.81 -6.42
N LEU A 54 -2.39 1.49 -7.28
CA LEU A 54 -2.10 1.55 -8.71
C LEU A 54 -0.78 2.28 -8.98
N ALA A 55 -0.56 3.46 -8.40
CA ALA A 55 0.67 4.23 -8.56
C ALA A 55 1.92 3.44 -8.11
N ALA A 56 1.80 2.60 -7.07
CA ALA A 56 2.89 1.73 -6.64
C ALA A 56 3.13 0.51 -7.55
N SER A 57 2.13 0.13 -8.36
CA SER A 57 2.12 -1.12 -9.14
C SER A 57 2.26 -0.90 -10.66
N SER A 58 2.13 0.35 -11.14
CA SER A 58 2.26 0.70 -12.56
C SER A 58 3.19 1.90 -12.76
N CYS A 59 3.88 1.95 -13.90
CA CYS A 59 4.74 3.09 -14.29
C CYS A 59 3.97 4.20 -15.06
N TYR A 60 2.64 4.20 -14.99
CA TYR A 60 1.74 5.08 -15.72
C TYR A 60 1.05 6.08 -14.78
#